data_AF-G0R7X9-F1
#
_entry.id   AF-G0R7X9-F1
#
_cell.length_a   1.000
_cell.length_b   1.000
_cell.length_c   1.000
_cell.angle_alpha   90.00
_cell.angle_beta   90.00
_cell.angle_gamma   90.00
#
_symmetry.space_group_name_H-M   'P 1'
#
loop_
_entity.id
_entity.type
_entity.pdbx_description
1 polymer ?
#
loop_
_entity_poly.entity_id
_entity_poly.type
_entity_poly.pdbx_seq_one_letter_code
_entity_poly.pdbx_strand_id
1 'polypeptide(L)'
;MDQQKPPEFILDVFSDPRSVREVVKGILHTIFFNRFFPSLAPRTHEVLDVTLPYVNDNELETLIEQRAYALERQLDAERLGGGAGAGTADGGSGGRGQITVQFFERKRRKAWLTRGEEEVCWETWTIKVTVAEPRTDN
;
A
#
# COMPACT_ATOMS: atom_id res chain seq x y z
N MET A 1 10.92 -1.72 30.19
CA MET A 1 10.81 -1.07 28.87
C MET A 1 9.36 -1.14 28.50
N ASP A 2 8.66 -0.01 28.52
CA ASP A 2 7.24 0.03 28.22
C ASP A 2 7.03 -0.47 26.79
N GLN A 3 6.16 -1.47 26.64
CA GLN A 3 5.84 -2.08 25.35
C GLN A 3 4.93 -1.11 24.61
N GLN A 4 5.52 -0.04 24.08
CA GLN A 4 4.80 0.97 23.32
C GLN A 4 4.17 0.29 22.11
N LYS A 5 2.86 0.52 21.91
CA LYS A 5 2.10 -0.05 20.79
C LYS A 5 2.87 0.26 19.49
N PRO A 6 3.07 -0.72 18.59
CA PRO A 6 3.70 -0.48 17.30
C PRO A 6 3.05 0.69 16.55
N PRO A 7 3.82 1.59 15.91
CA PRO A 7 3.28 2.67 15.10
C PRO A 7 2.41 2.13 13.96
N GLU A 8 1.29 2.83 13.75
CA GLU A 8 0.32 2.57 12.68
C GLU A 8 0.12 3.86 11.87
N PHE A 9 0.32 3.77 10.55
CA PHE A 9 0.16 4.87 9.62
C PHE A 9 -0.99 4.56 8.64
N ILE A 10 -1.83 5.54 8.38
CA ILE A 10 -2.94 5.42 7.43
C ILE A 10 -2.80 6.53 6.39
N LEU A 11 -2.76 6.14 5.12
CA LEU A 11 -2.70 7.06 3.98
C LEU A 11 -4.01 6.93 3.19
N ASP A 12 -4.75 8.03 3.09
CA ASP A 12 -5.92 8.11 2.22
C ASP A 12 -5.50 8.66 0.85
N VAL A 13 -5.66 7.83 -0.17
CA VAL A 13 -5.22 8.09 -1.55
C VAL A 13 -6.44 8.21 -2.45
N PHE A 14 -6.51 9.31 -3.19
CA PHE A 14 -7.52 9.54 -4.21
C PHE A 14 -6.84 9.55 -5.56
N SER A 15 -7.29 8.68 -6.47
CA SER A 15 -6.69 8.54 -7.81
C SER A 15 -7.78 8.40 -8.86
N ASP A 16 -7.44 8.66 -10.12
CA ASP A 16 -8.24 8.27 -11.26
C ASP A 16 -7.92 6.80 -11.67
N PRO A 17 -8.79 6.12 -12.45
CA PRO A 17 -8.57 4.73 -12.85
C PRO A 17 -7.23 4.49 -13.57
N ARG A 18 -6.71 5.47 -14.33
CA ARG A 18 -5.55 5.27 -15.19
C ARG A 18 -4.24 5.36 -14.41
N SER A 19 -4.23 6.11 -13.31
CA SER A 19 -3.04 6.36 -12.50
C SER A 19 -2.94 5.48 -11.25
N VAL A 20 -4.03 4.83 -10.83
CA VAL A 20 -4.11 4.16 -9.52
C VAL A 20 -2.99 3.15 -9.29
N ARG A 21 -2.66 2.34 -10.30
CA ARG A 21 -1.59 1.34 -10.19
C ARG A 21 -0.23 2.01 -9.97
N GLU A 22 0.08 3.03 -10.76
CA GLU A 22 1.35 3.76 -10.69
C GLU A 22 1.51 4.48 -9.34
N VAL A 23 0.45 5.15 -8.86
CA VAL A 23 0.44 5.85 -7.56
C VAL A 23 0.66 4.86 -6.41
N VAL A 24 -0.04 3.73 -6.40
CA VAL A 24 0.12 2.70 -5.36
C VAL A 24 1.54 2.14 -5.38
N LYS A 25 2.10 1.86 -6.57
CA LYS A 25 3.49 1.42 -6.69
C LYS A 25 4.47 2.45 -6.12
N GLY A 26 4.33 3.73 -6.48
CA GLY A 26 5.18 4.81 -5.99
C GLY A 26 5.19 4.92 -4.46
N ILE A 27 4.01 4.83 -3.84
CA ILE A 27 3.87 4.84 -2.38
C ILE A 27 4.56 3.62 -1.76
N LEU A 28 4.33 2.42 -2.30
CA LEU A 28 4.95 1.20 -1.79
C LEU A 28 6.47 1.24 -1.90
N HIS A 29 7.02 1.65 -3.04
CA HIS A 29 8.47 1.83 -3.19
C HIS A 29 9.03 2.84 -2.21
N THR A 30 8.33 3.94 -1.95
CA THR A 30 8.77 4.94 -0.98
C THR A 30 8.77 4.38 0.45
N ILE A 31 7.75 3.62 0.83
CA ILE A 31 7.69 2.95 2.14
C ILE A 31 8.85 1.96 2.28
N PHE A 32 9.04 1.10 1.27
CA PHE A 32 10.13 0.13 1.30
C PHE A 32 11.49 0.81 1.24
N PHE A 33 11.69 1.89 0.50
CA PHE A 33 12.96 2.62 0.49
C PHE A 33 13.39 3.06 1.91
N ASN A 34 12.42 3.47 2.74
CA ASN A 34 12.68 3.86 4.14
C ASN A 34 12.79 2.67 5.11
N ARG A 35 12.54 1.44 4.66
CA ARG A 35 12.48 0.22 5.48
C ARG A 35 13.25 -0.97 4.90
N PHE A 36 13.94 -0.77 3.78
CA PHE A 36 14.79 -1.75 3.11
C PHE A 36 16.20 -1.60 3.70
N PHE A 37 16.52 -2.48 4.64
CA PHE A 37 17.77 -2.43 5.38
C PHE A 37 19.05 -2.80 4.61
N PRO A 38 19.00 -3.60 3.50
CA PRO A 38 20.17 -3.78 2.67
C PRO A 38 20.66 -2.45 2.07
N SER A 39 21.95 -2.40 1.72
CA SER A 39 22.51 -1.23 1.05
C SER A 39 21.90 -1.04 -0.34
N LEU A 40 21.47 0.20 -0.62
CA LEU A 40 20.88 0.59 -1.90
C LEU A 40 21.67 1.72 -2.54
N ALA A 41 21.76 1.70 -3.87
CA ALA A 41 22.20 2.86 -4.64
C ALA A 41 21.01 3.83 -4.76
N PRO A 42 21.19 5.13 -4.48
CA PRO A 42 20.12 6.12 -4.64
C PRO A 42 19.60 6.14 -6.07
N ARG A 43 18.30 5.91 -6.24
CA ARG A 43 17.58 5.97 -7.51
C ARG A 43 16.21 6.59 -7.29
N THR A 44 15.70 7.24 -8.32
CA THR A 44 14.38 7.84 -8.32
C THR A 44 13.59 7.39 -9.53
N HIS A 45 12.27 7.49 -9.43
CA HIS A 45 11.34 7.39 -10.55
C HIS A 45 10.36 8.56 -10.51
N GLU A 46 9.77 8.86 -11.65
CA GLU A 46 8.67 9.82 -11.73
C GLU A 46 7.36 9.06 -11.56
N VAL A 47 6.51 9.55 -10.65
CA VAL A 47 5.15 9.08 -10.46
C VAL A 47 4.26 10.30 -10.59
N LEU A 48 3.52 10.38 -11.69
CA LEU A 48 2.89 11.63 -12.13
C LEU A 48 3.93 12.76 -12.24
N ASP A 49 3.74 13.88 -11.56
CA ASP A 49 4.67 15.03 -11.53
C ASP A 49 5.54 15.07 -10.26
N VAL A 50 5.73 13.91 -9.60
CA VAL A 50 6.49 13.79 -8.35
C VAL A 50 7.63 12.80 -8.51
N THR A 51 8.85 13.28 -8.28
CA THR A 51 10.05 12.44 -8.19
C THR A 51 10.09 11.73 -6.83
N LEU A 52 9.98 10.40 -6.82
CA LEU A 52 10.00 9.56 -5.62
C LEU A 52 11.21 8.62 -5.57
N PRO A 53 11.70 8.27 -4.37
CA PRO A 53 12.79 7.31 -4.23
C PRO A 53 12.33 5.88 -4.56
N TYR A 54 13.23 5.09 -5.14
CA TYR A 54 12.94 3.78 -5.67
C TYR A 54 13.94 2.72 -5.17
N VAL A 55 13.45 1.51 -4.87
CA VAL A 55 14.27 0.36 -4.51
C VAL A 55 14.47 -0.53 -5.75
N ASN A 56 15.70 -0.57 -6.26
CA ASN A 56 16.06 -1.38 -7.43
C ASN A 56 16.36 -2.84 -7.06
N ASP A 57 15.31 -3.56 -6.66
CA ASP A 57 15.34 -4.98 -6.34
C ASP A 57 14.23 -5.71 -7.11
N ASN A 58 14.60 -6.71 -7.91
CA ASN A 58 13.67 -7.37 -8.84
C ASN A 58 12.57 -8.18 -8.13
N GLU A 59 12.87 -8.77 -6.98
CA GLU A 59 11.91 -9.56 -6.21
C GLU A 59 10.87 -8.64 -5.58
N LEU A 60 11.33 -7.55 -4.96
CA LEU A 60 10.45 -6.53 -4.40
C LEU A 60 9.61 -5.85 -5.48
N GLU A 61 10.19 -5.48 -6.63
CA GLU A 61 9.46 -4.92 -7.77
C GLU A 61 8.33 -5.86 -8.21
N THR A 62 8.64 -7.15 -8.38
CA THR A 62 7.65 -8.15 -8.80
C THR A 62 6.52 -8.27 -7.78
N LEU A 63 6.84 -8.28 -6.49
CA LEU A 63 5.83 -8.35 -5.42
C LEU A 63 4.95 -7.09 -5.41
N ILE A 64 5.54 -5.91 -5.52
CA ILE A 64 4.83 -4.63 -5.57
C ILE A 64 3.90 -4.60 -6.79
N GLU A 65 4.39 -4.95 -7.98
CA GLU A 65 3.60 -5.01 -9.22
C GLU A 65 2.39 -5.94 -9.06
N GLN A 66 2.61 -7.17 -8.56
CA GLN A 66 1.54 -8.14 -8.36
C GLN A 66 0.46 -7.64 -7.40
N ARG A 67 0.85 -7.02 -6.29
CA ARG A 67 -0.10 -6.52 -5.28
C ARG A 67 -0.83 -5.28 -5.75
N ALA A 68 -0.16 -4.36 -6.44
CA ALA A 68 -0.77 -3.18 -7.03
C ALA A 68 -1.77 -3.56 -8.13
N TYR A 69 -1.42 -4.50 -9.00
CA TYR A 69 -2.32 -5.02 -10.04
C TYR A 69 -3.55 -5.73 -9.45
N ALA A 70 -3.37 -6.53 -8.40
CA ALA A 70 -4.49 -7.18 -7.72
C ALA A 70 -5.45 -6.15 -7.10
N LEU A 71 -4.91 -5.08 -6.51
CA LEU A 71 -5.71 -4.00 -5.95
C LEU A 71 -6.46 -3.22 -7.04
N GLU A 72 -5.79 -2.86 -8.15
CA GLU A 72 -6.41 -2.23 -9.32
C GLU A 72 -7.62 -3.03 -9.82
N ARG A 73 -7.46 -4.34 -10.02
CA ARG A 73 -8.56 -5.21 -10.46
C ARG A 73 -9.72 -5.29 -9.47
N GLN A 74 -9.43 -5.29 -8.17
CA GLN A 74 -10.49 -5.24 -7.15
C GLN A 74 -11.25 -3.92 -7.24
N LEU A 75 -10.54 -2.80 -7.34
CA LEU A 75 -11.13 -1.47 -7.43
C LEU A 75 -12.02 -1.35 -8.67
N ASP A 76 -11.57 -1.87 -9.82
CA ASP A 76 -12.36 -1.89 -11.05
C ASP A 76 -13.62 -2.77 -10.92
N ALA A 77 -13.52 -3.94 -10.28
CA ALA A 77 -14.68 -4.79 -10.03
C ALA A 77 -15.73 -4.11 -9.14
N GLU A 78 -15.30 -3.40 -8.09
CA GLU A 78 -16.21 -2.64 -7.23
C GLU A 78 -16.90 -1.48 -7.96
N ARG A 79 -16.16 -0.77 -8.83
CA ARG A 79 -16.71 0.31 -9.66
C ARG A 79 -17.79 -0.15 -10.59
N LEU A 80 -17.56 -1.28 -11.25
CA LEU A 80 -18.48 -1.85 -12.23
C LEU A 80 -19.64 -2.60 -11.56
N GLY A 81 -19.44 -3.12 -10.35
CA GLY A 81 -20.43 -3.89 -9.59
C GLY A 81 -21.40 -3.06 -8.73
N GLY A 82 -21.09 -1.78 -8.45
CA GLY A 82 -21.89 -0.89 -7.57
C GLY A 82 -23.26 -0.43 -8.12
N GLY A 83 -23.77 -1.05 -9.18
CA GLY A 83 -24.97 -0.62 -9.93
C GLY A 83 -26.30 -1.27 -9.55
N ALA A 84 -26.45 -1.88 -8.37
CA ALA A 84 -27.71 -2.55 -7.98
C ALA A 84 -28.01 -2.46 -6.47
N GLY A 85 -28.23 -1.27 -5.93
CA GLY A 85 -28.66 -1.09 -4.53
C GLY A 85 -29.18 0.31 -4.25
N ALA A 86 -30.45 0.41 -3.87
CA ALA A 86 -31.24 1.63 -3.76
C ALA A 86 -30.72 2.69 -2.77
N GLY A 87 -30.96 3.97 -3.11
CA GLY A 87 -31.38 4.99 -2.15
C GLY A 87 -30.36 6.07 -1.77
N THR A 88 -30.63 7.27 -2.28
CA THR A 88 -30.26 8.61 -1.75
C THR A 88 -28.79 9.06 -1.71
N ALA A 89 -28.61 10.23 -2.36
CA ALA A 89 -27.66 11.30 -2.12
C ALA A 89 -26.20 11.13 -2.60
N ASP A 90 -25.94 11.78 -3.74
CA ASP A 90 -24.78 12.64 -4.00
C ASP A 90 -23.37 12.04 -3.84
N GLY A 91 -22.67 11.86 -4.97
CA GLY A 91 -21.26 11.44 -5.04
C GLY A 91 -21.07 10.10 -5.76
N GLY A 92 -20.34 10.12 -6.89
CA GLY A 92 -20.20 8.98 -7.79
C GLY A 92 -19.76 7.66 -7.12
N SER A 93 -20.31 6.56 -7.62
CA SER A 93 -19.92 5.17 -7.30
C SER A 93 -18.46 4.91 -7.69
N GLY A 94 -17.52 5.37 -6.87
CA GLY A 94 -16.09 5.11 -6.99
C GLY A 94 -15.69 3.78 -6.34
N GLY A 95 -14.63 3.15 -6.85
CA GLY A 95 -14.09 1.91 -6.29
C GLY A 95 -13.29 2.21 -5.04
N ARG A 96 -13.40 1.37 -4.01
CA ARG A 96 -12.66 1.56 -2.76
C ARG A 96 -11.89 0.32 -2.41
N GLY A 97 -10.72 0.48 -1.83
CA GLY A 97 -9.86 -0.65 -1.54
C GLY A 97 -8.72 -0.23 -0.65
N GLN A 98 -7.94 -1.20 -0.20
CA GLN A 98 -6.77 -0.90 0.59
C GLN A 98 -5.70 -1.96 0.44
N ILE A 99 -4.46 -1.56 0.69
CA ILE A 99 -3.32 -2.45 0.86
C ILE A 99 -2.63 -2.13 2.18
N THR A 100 -2.24 -3.17 2.91
CA THR A 100 -1.55 -3.03 4.19
C THR A 100 -0.15 -3.66 4.09
N VAL A 101 0.85 -2.89 4.53
CA VAL A 101 2.24 -3.34 4.68
C VAL A 101 2.53 -3.46 6.17
N GLN A 102 3.10 -4.58 6.58
CA GLN A 102 3.47 -4.83 7.98
C GLN A 102 4.92 -5.28 8.05
N PHE A 103 5.67 -4.68 8.97
CA PHE A 103 7.06 -5.05 9.22
C PHE A 103 7.15 -5.85 10.50
N PHE A 104 7.83 -6.99 10.43
CA PHE A 104 7.99 -7.92 11.53
C PHE A 104 9.46 -8.05 11.94
N GLU A 105 9.70 -8.28 13.23
CA GLU A 105 10.99 -8.62 13.79
C GLU A 105 10.93 -10.07 14.26
N ARG A 106 11.89 -10.89 13.84
CA ARG A 106 12.00 -12.27 14.29
C ARG A 106 12.83 -12.33 15.57
N LYS A 107 12.17 -12.54 16.71
CA LYS A 107 12.83 -12.65 18.02
C LYS A 107 13.17 -14.11 18.32
N ARG A 108 14.47 -14.39 18.48
CA ARG A 108 14.92 -15.66 19.06
C ARG A 108 14.75 -15.60 20.58
N ARG A 109 13.73 -16.26 21.12
CA ARG A 109 13.63 -16.43 22.57
C ARG A 109 14.75 -17.35 23.05
N LYS A 110 15.62 -16.86 23.94
CA LYS A 110 16.47 -17.72 24.79
C LYS A 110 15.61 -18.27 25.92
N ALA A 111 14.71 -19.20 25.60
CA ALA A 111 13.97 -19.97 26.59
C ALA A 111 14.37 -21.43 26.40
N TRP A 112 15.08 -21.97 27.38
CA TRP A 112 15.57 -23.35 27.46
C TRP A 112 14.47 -24.44 27.36
N LEU A 113 13.20 -24.05 27.13
CA LEU A 113 12.06 -24.97 27.08
C LEU A 113 11.05 -24.69 25.95
N THR A 114 11.17 -23.61 25.18
CA THR A 114 10.28 -23.36 24.04
C THR A 114 11.08 -22.98 22.79
N ARG A 115 11.23 -23.96 21.90
CA ARG A 115 11.81 -23.75 20.57
C ARG A 115 10.69 -23.21 19.65
N GLY A 116 10.60 -21.89 19.53
CA GLY A 116 9.72 -21.23 18.57
C GLY A 116 10.31 -19.89 18.15
N GLU A 117 10.39 -19.64 16.85
CA GLU A 117 10.66 -18.29 16.33
C GLU A 117 9.35 -17.49 16.47
N GLU A 118 9.41 -16.36 17.16
CA GLU A 118 8.27 -15.44 17.33
C GLU A 118 8.45 -14.26 16.37
N GLU A 119 7.45 -13.98 15.55
CA GLU A 119 7.40 -12.79 14.70
C GLU A 119 6.57 -11.71 15.38
N VAL A 120 7.18 -10.57 15.66
CA VAL A 120 6.52 -9.44 16.31
C VAL A 120 6.39 -8.31 15.30
N CYS A 121 5.16 -7.92 14.96
CA CYS A 121 4.90 -6.75 14.13
C CYS A 121 5.35 -5.49 14.88
N TRP A 122 6.22 -4.70 14.29
CA TRP A 122 6.75 -3.47 14.89
C TRP A 122 6.33 -2.21 14.13
N GLU A 123 5.71 -2.32 12.96
CA GLU A 123 5.16 -1.17 12.22
C GLU A 123 4.12 -1.61 11.20
N THR A 124 3.06 -0.81 11.01
CA THR A 124 2.01 -1.06 10.00
C THR A 124 1.70 0.20 9.20
N TRP A 125 1.59 0.05 7.88
CA TRP A 125 1.13 1.07 6.94
C TRP A 125 -0.12 0.57 6.23
N THR A 126 -1.21 1.34 6.28
CA THR A 126 -2.44 1.06 5.54
C THR A 126 -2.69 2.14 4.52
N ILE A 127 -2.68 1.78 3.24
CA ILE A 127 -2.94 2.67 2.13
C ILE A 127 -4.38 2.42 1.68
N LYS A 128 -5.28 3.34 1.99
CA LYS A 128 -6.69 3.30 1.59
C LYS A 128 -6.84 4.05 0.28
N VAL A 129 -7.30 3.38 -0.74
CA VAL A 129 -7.44 3.91 -2.09
C VAL A 129 -8.91 4.10 -2.42
N THR A 130 -9.27 5.31 -2.82
CA THR A 130 -10.57 5.64 -3.40
C THR A 130 -10.35 6.08 -4.83
N VAL A 131 -11.00 5.43 -5.78
CA VAL A 131 -10.86 5.76 -7.19
C VAL A 131 -12.13 6.44 -7.70
N ALA A 132 -11.98 7.67 -8.16
CA ALA A 132 -13.07 8.49 -8.69
C ALA A 132 -12.74 8.92 -10.12
N GLU A 133 -13.76 9.18 -10.94
CA GLU A 133 -13.54 9.86 -12.21
C GLU A 133 -13.36 11.36 -11.96
N PRO A 134 -12.36 12.01 -12.56
CA PRO A 134 -12.21 13.45 -12.47
C PRO A 134 -13.42 14.11 -13.16
N ARG A 135 -14.18 14.90 -12.41
CA ARG A 135 -15.26 15.72 -12.98
C ARG A 135 -14.60 16.92 -13.65
N THR A 136 -14.60 16.94 -14.98
CA THR A 136 -14.29 18.16 -15.72
C THR A 136 -15.56 19.00 -15.78
N ASP A 137 -15.58 20.11 -15.06
CA ASP A 137 -16.62 21.13 -15.26
C ASP A 137 -16.42 21.73 -16.66
N ASN A 138 -17.43 21.58 -17.52
CA ASN A 138 -17.51 22.18 -18.86
C ASN A 138 -18.16 23.57 -18.79
#